data_AF-A0A1Y3EKD2-F1
#
_entry.id   AF-A0A1Y3EKD2-F1
#
_cell.length_a   1.000
_cell.length_b   1.000
_cell.length_c   1.000
_cell.angle_alpha   90.00
_cell.angle_beta   90.00
_cell.angle_gamma   90.00
#
_symmetry.space_group_name_H-M   'P 1'
#
loop_
_entity.id
_entity.type
_entity.pdbx_description
1 polymer ?
#
loop_
_entity_poly.entity_id
_entity_poly.type
_entity_poly.pdbx_seq_one_letter_code
_entity_poly.pdbx_strand_id
1 'polypeptide(L)'
;MCVRIVGRRTVDYVLDFTDNCKSPVVFCHNDIQEGNILLPNECSSHKDIMFIDFEYSSYNYRGFDLANHFCEWIFDCTITEPPGFVVEPSHFPTEAEQLQFFSSYLEELKKPVDADVLELMLQEVSGFVPVSHLLWGVWALLQNIVSPMQADFNFMEYAKTRMSLYFHLRPALLRALPQYRHFLADHTDMLELAQSQAVFTR
;
A
#
# COMPACT_ATOMS: atom_id res chain seq x y z
N MET A 1 -19.67 -14.20 -10.73
CA MET A 1 -18.80 -13.10 -11.20
C MET A 1 -17.38 -13.65 -11.24
N CYS A 2 -16.78 -13.78 -12.42
CA CYS A 2 -15.54 -14.52 -12.62
C CYS A 2 -14.34 -13.72 -12.07
N VAL A 3 -13.68 -14.23 -11.02
CA VAL A 3 -12.41 -13.68 -10.53
C VAL A 3 -11.39 -13.85 -11.66
N ARG A 4 -11.02 -12.77 -12.35
CA ARG A 4 -9.81 -12.76 -13.18
C ARG A 4 -8.63 -12.78 -12.23
N ILE A 5 -8.27 -13.98 -11.82
CA ILE A 5 -7.06 -14.28 -11.05
C ILE A 5 -5.90 -13.64 -11.81
N VAL A 6 -5.14 -12.79 -11.11
CA VAL A 6 -3.98 -12.02 -11.58
C VAL A 6 -3.38 -12.57 -12.87
N GLY A 7 -3.64 -11.90 -14.00
CA GLY A 7 -3.10 -12.33 -15.28
C GLY A 7 -1.60 -12.03 -15.38
N ARG A 8 -0.87 -12.76 -16.24
CA ARG A 8 0.55 -12.52 -16.53
C ARG A 8 0.87 -11.02 -16.75
N ARG A 9 -0.01 -10.33 -17.47
CA ARG A 9 0.08 -8.89 -17.76
C ARG A 9 0.07 -8.00 -16.51
N THR A 10 -0.64 -8.38 -15.45
CA THR A 10 -0.63 -7.65 -14.17
C THR A 10 0.74 -7.72 -13.51
N VAL A 11 1.37 -8.90 -13.53
CA VAL A 11 2.73 -9.08 -13.01
C VAL A 11 3.73 -8.31 -13.86
N ASP A 12 3.61 -8.38 -15.18
CA ASP A 12 4.49 -7.65 -16.11
C ASP A 12 4.46 -6.13 -15.83
N TYR A 13 3.30 -5.54 -15.55
CA TYR A 13 3.21 -4.12 -15.18
C TYR A 13 3.97 -3.78 -13.89
N VAL A 14 3.89 -4.65 -12.88
CA VAL A 14 4.61 -4.44 -11.63
C VAL A 14 6.12 -4.57 -11.85
N LEU A 15 6.56 -5.58 -12.59
CA LEU A 15 7.97 -5.77 -12.93
C LEU A 15 8.52 -4.58 -13.72
N ASP A 16 7.81 -4.15 -14.76
CA ASP A 16 8.18 -2.96 -15.54
C ASP A 16 8.28 -1.73 -14.63
N PHE A 17 7.33 -1.53 -13.72
CA PHE A 17 7.36 -0.42 -12.77
C PHE A 17 8.58 -0.50 -11.84
N THR A 18 8.81 -1.64 -11.20
CA THR A 18 9.93 -1.79 -10.26
C THR A 18 11.28 -1.64 -10.95
N ASP A 19 11.43 -2.15 -12.17
CA ASP A 19 12.68 -2.05 -12.95
C ASP A 19 13.00 -0.61 -13.38
N ASN A 20 11.98 0.25 -13.47
CA ASN A 20 12.12 1.62 -13.98
C ASN A 20 11.95 2.71 -12.91
N CYS A 21 11.39 2.37 -11.74
CA CYS A 21 11.20 3.33 -10.65
C CYS A 21 12.55 3.82 -10.13
N LYS A 22 12.57 5.05 -9.59
CA LYS A 22 13.78 5.67 -9.00
C LYS A 22 13.83 5.54 -7.49
N SER A 23 12.95 4.71 -6.92
CA SER A 23 12.94 4.50 -5.48
C SER A 23 14.25 3.82 -5.04
N PRO A 24 14.95 4.35 -4.03
CA PRO A 24 16.12 3.70 -3.45
C PRO A 24 15.81 2.31 -2.89
N VAL A 25 16.70 1.36 -3.14
CA VAL A 25 16.68 0.04 -2.47
C VAL A 25 17.32 0.16 -1.10
N VAL A 26 16.58 -0.22 -0.06
CA VAL A 26 16.99 -0.22 1.34
C VAL A 26 16.54 -1.51 2.02
N PHE A 27 16.96 -1.75 3.26
CA PHE A 27 16.35 -2.82 4.05
C PHE A 27 14.97 -2.35 4.52
N CYS A 28 13.94 -3.09 4.11
CA CYS A 28 12.53 -2.79 4.37
C CYS A 28 11.93 -3.85 5.29
N HIS A 29 10.94 -3.44 6.07
CA HIS A 29 10.13 -4.34 6.90
C HIS A 29 9.14 -5.15 6.06
N ASN A 30 8.59 -4.52 5.01
CA ASN A 30 7.57 -4.98 4.08
C ASN A 30 6.16 -5.21 4.67
N ASP A 31 5.98 -5.04 5.98
CA ASP A 31 4.69 -5.26 6.66
C ASP A 31 4.47 -4.31 7.86
N ILE A 32 4.57 -3.01 7.60
CA ILE A 32 4.42 -1.97 8.63
C ILE A 32 2.92 -1.68 8.88
N GLN A 33 2.23 -2.64 9.48
CA GLN A 33 0.87 -2.50 10.02
C GLN A 33 0.89 -2.12 11.51
N GLU A 34 -0.24 -1.64 12.05
CA GLU A 34 -0.36 -1.17 13.44
C GLU A 34 -0.01 -2.24 14.47
N GLY A 35 -0.30 -3.52 14.18
CA GLY A 35 0.08 -4.65 15.04
C GLY A 35 1.58 -4.82 15.23
N ASN A 36 2.39 -4.32 14.29
CA ASN A 36 3.85 -4.44 14.28
C ASN A 36 4.56 -3.18 14.84
N ILE A 37 3.80 -2.22 15.38
CA ILE A 37 4.31 -0.97 15.95
C ILE A 37 3.94 -0.91 17.44
N LEU A 38 4.91 -1.16 18.31
CA LEU A 38 4.68 -1.25 19.75
C LEU A 38 5.08 0.03 20.50
N LEU A 39 4.30 0.34 21.53
CA LEU A 39 4.61 1.34 22.54
C LEU A 39 4.96 0.64 23.87
N PRO A 40 6.23 0.65 24.31
CA PRO A 40 6.63 0.04 25.57
C PRO A 40 6.04 0.79 26.79
N ASN A 41 5.52 0.02 27.74
CA ASN A 41 4.75 0.52 28.89
C ASN A 41 5.51 1.44 29.87
N GLU A 42 6.85 1.44 29.86
CA GLU A 42 7.68 2.18 30.83
C GLU A 42 8.17 3.56 30.34
N CYS A 43 7.76 4.00 29.16
CA CYS A 43 8.27 5.24 28.57
C CYS A 43 7.35 6.43 28.83
N SER A 44 7.90 7.49 29.42
CA SER A 44 7.22 8.75 29.74
C SER A 44 7.13 9.71 28.53
N SER A 45 7.51 9.25 27.34
CA SER A 45 7.47 10.04 26.10
C SER A 45 7.17 9.15 24.89
N HIS A 46 6.48 9.68 23.88
CA HIS A 46 6.17 9.01 22.60
C HIS A 46 7.41 8.67 21.74
N LYS A 47 8.62 8.67 22.30
CA LYS A 47 9.89 8.55 21.55
C LYS A 47 10.41 7.13 21.41
N ASP A 48 9.80 6.16 22.08
CA ASP A 48 10.30 4.79 22.13
C ASP A 48 9.38 3.82 21.37
N ILE A 49 8.99 4.17 20.15
CA ILE A 49 8.28 3.24 19.26
C ILE A 49 9.22 2.11 18.86
N MET A 50 8.75 0.86 18.92
CA MET A 50 9.51 -0.31 18.47
C MET A 50 8.78 -1.05 17.36
N PHE A 51 9.50 -1.36 16.28
CA PHE A 51 9.02 -2.25 15.23
C PHE A 51 9.36 -3.70 15.56
N ILE A 52 8.43 -4.63 15.30
CA ILE A 52 8.58 -6.06 15.53
C ILE A 52 8.11 -6.86 14.32
N ASP A 53 8.33 -8.18 14.33
CA ASP A 53 7.82 -9.11 13.31
C ASP A 53 8.32 -8.87 11.88
N PHE A 54 9.66 -8.96 11.73
CA PHE A 54 10.37 -8.78 10.46
C PHE A 54 10.28 -10.02 9.54
N GLU A 55 9.21 -10.82 9.60
CA GLU A 55 9.10 -12.08 8.85
C GLU A 55 9.10 -11.91 7.32
N TYR A 56 8.56 -10.77 6.84
CA TYR A 56 8.59 -10.40 5.41
C TYR A 56 9.77 -9.50 5.04
N SER A 57 10.65 -9.17 6.00
CA SER A 57 11.71 -8.19 5.77
C SER A 57 12.71 -8.64 4.71
N SER A 58 13.14 -7.69 3.88
CA SER A 58 14.15 -7.91 2.84
C SER A 58 14.66 -6.59 2.31
N TYR A 59 15.70 -6.65 1.46
CA TYR A 59 16.03 -5.49 0.64
C TYR A 59 14.91 -5.25 -0.36
N ASN A 60 14.33 -4.06 -0.32
CA ASN A 60 13.23 -3.66 -1.20
C ASN A 60 13.29 -2.15 -1.48
N TYR A 61 12.45 -1.66 -2.37
CA TYR A 61 12.28 -0.24 -2.62
C TYR A 61 11.66 0.44 -1.39
N ARG A 62 12.26 1.55 -0.91
CA ARG A 62 11.69 2.30 0.24
C ARG A 62 10.23 2.72 -0.02
N GLY A 63 9.90 3.00 -1.27
CA GLY A 63 8.56 3.42 -1.69
C GLY A 63 7.52 2.33 -1.41
N PHE A 64 7.90 1.05 -1.41
CA PHE A 64 7.00 -0.03 -1.03
C PHE A 64 6.65 0.01 0.45
N ASP A 65 7.63 0.16 1.34
CA ASP A 65 7.38 0.22 2.79
C ASP A 65 6.48 1.42 3.17
N LEU A 66 6.78 2.59 2.60
CA LEU A 66 5.99 3.80 2.81
C LEU A 66 4.57 3.63 2.28
N ALA A 67 4.42 3.14 1.05
CA ALA A 67 3.11 2.91 0.46
C ALA A 67 2.30 1.85 1.22
N ASN A 68 2.95 0.77 1.65
CA ASN A 68 2.32 -0.28 2.43
C ASN A 68 1.80 0.27 3.76
N HIS A 69 2.64 1.00 4.48
CA HIS A 69 2.25 1.62 5.74
C HIS A 69 1.01 2.52 5.58
N PHE A 70 0.96 3.35 4.54
CA PHE A 70 -0.22 4.17 4.26
C PHE A 70 -1.44 3.38 3.79
N CYS A 71 -1.24 2.24 3.11
CA CYS A 71 -2.34 1.33 2.80
C CYS A 71 -2.96 0.74 4.06
N GLU A 72 -2.20 0.52 5.13
CA GLU A 72 -2.76 -0.03 6.38
C GLU A 72 -3.61 1.00 7.14
N TRP A 73 -3.48 2.30 6.89
CA TRP A 73 -4.34 3.32 7.53
C TRP A 73 -5.83 3.17 7.16
N ILE A 74 -6.13 2.55 6.01
CA ILE A 74 -7.51 2.31 5.58
C ILE A 74 -8.05 0.96 6.02
N PHE A 75 -7.25 0.10 6.64
CA PHE A 75 -7.69 -1.20 7.15
C PHE A 75 -7.69 -1.19 8.68
N ASP A 76 -8.80 -1.60 9.28
CA ASP A 76 -8.84 -1.94 10.70
C ASP A 76 -9.03 -3.46 10.80
N CYS A 77 -7.96 -4.17 11.14
CA CYS A 77 -7.95 -5.62 11.30
C CYS A 77 -8.13 -6.07 12.75
N THR A 78 -8.50 -5.15 13.66
CA THR A 78 -8.78 -5.47 15.07
C THR A 78 -10.22 -5.92 15.31
N ILE A 79 -11.05 -5.87 14.27
CA ILE A 79 -12.48 -6.20 14.29
C ILE A 79 -12.67 -7.69 14.51
N THR A 80 -13.44 -8.04 15.54
CA THR A 80 -13.71 -9.45 15.90
C THR A 80 -14.92 -10.03 15.18
N GLU A 81 -15.81 -9.17 14.69
CA GLU A 81 -16.99 -9.57 13.92
C GLU A 81 -16.62 -9.85 12.44
N PRO A 82 -17.28 -10.83 11.78
CA PRO A 82 -17.08 -11.06 10.36
C PRO A 82 -17.29 -9.77 9.52
N PRO A 83 -16.41 -9.47 8.55
CA PRO A 83 -15.39 -10.35 7.98
C PRO A 83 -14.05 -10.40 8.71
N GLY A 84 -13.92 -9.82 9.91
CA GLY A 84 -12.67 -9.74 10.67
C GLY A 84 -11.83 -8.50 10.33
N PHE A 85 -12.40 -7.57 9.56
CA PHE A 85 -11.79 -6.28 9.24
C PHE A 85 -12.84 -5.27 8.75
N VAL A 86 -12.51 -3.99 8.83
CA VAL A 86 -13.24 -2.88 8.18
C VAL A 86 -12.28 -2.12 7.27
N VAL A 87 -12.82 -1.55 6.19
CA VAL A 87 -12.06 -0.72 5.26
C VAL A 87 -12.68 0.67 5.17
N GLU A 88 -11.90 1.69 5.47
CA GLU A 88 -12.32 3.10 5.42
C GLU A 88 -11.36 3.89 4.53
N PRO A 89 -11.61 3.97 3.21
CA PRO A 89 -10.72 4.65 2.27
C PRO A 89 -10.46 6.13 2.59
N SER A 90 -11.38 6.78 3.31
CA SER A 90 -11.20 8.18 3.72
C SER A 90 -10.08 8.39 4.75
N HIS A 91 -9.58 7.32 5.37
CA HIS A 91 -8.43 7.36 6.27
C HIS A 91 -7.07 7.31 5.56
N PHE A 92 -7.05 7.13 4.22
CA PHE A 92 -5.78 7.19 3.50
C PHE A 92 -5.15 8.57 3.70
N PRO A 93 -3.84 8.67 4.03
CA PRO A 93 -3.24 9.94 4.40
C PRO A 93 -3.33 10.94 3.24
N THR A 94 -3.74 12.15 3.57
CA THR A 94 -3.75 13.28 2.64
C THR A 94 -2.34 13.59 2.16
N GLU A 95 -2.21 14.29 1.02
CA GLU A 95 -0.90 14.71 0.51
C GLU A 95 -0.09 15.49 1.57
N ALA A 96 -0.77 16.35 2.34
CA ALA A 96 -0.12 17.09 3.43
C ALA A 96 0.43 16.17 4.54
N GLU A 97 -0.30 15.12 4.93
CA GLU A 97 0.16 14.13 5.90
C GLU A 97 1.32 13.29 5.36
N GLN A 98 1.25 12.89 4.09
CA GLN A 98 2.34 12.18 3.43
C GLN A 98 3.61 13.03 3.37
N LEU A 99 3.50 14.30 2.97
CA LEU A 99 4.63 15.24 2.93
C LEU A 99 5.23 15.46 4.32
N GLN A 100 4.39 15.55 5.35
CA GLN A 100 4.84 15.65 6.74
C GLN A 100 5.61 14.39 7.16
N PHE A 101 5.08 13.20 6.85
CA PHE A 101 5.74 11.94 7.13
C PHE A 101 7.10 11.83 6.42
N PHE A 102 7.17 12.17 5.13
CA PHE A 102 8.40 12.14 4.35
C PHE A 102 9.45 13.11 4.90
N SER A 103 9.03 14.31 5.30
CA SER A 103 9.92 15.30 5.91
C SER A 103 10.55 14.74 7.18
N SER A 104 9.75 14.20 8.10
CA SER A 104 10.26 13.59 9.33
C SER A 104 11.14 12.37 9.08
N TYR A 105 10.79 11.53 8.09
CA TYR A 105 11.62 10.38 7.67
C TYR A 105 12.99 10.83 7.14
N LEU A 106 13.03 11.87 6.30
CA LEU A 106 14.27 12.40 5.74
C LEU A 106 15.13 13.11 6.79
N GLU A 107 14.50 13.84 7.71
CA GLU A 107 15.16 14.49 8.85
C GLU A 107 15.89 13.47 9.74
N GLU A 108 15.24 12.35 10.08
CA GLU A 108 15.84 11.28 10.86
C GLU A 108 17.04 10.66 10.13
N LEU A 109 16.93 10.49 8.81
CA LEU A 109 18.04 10.05 7.96
C LEU A 109 19.12 11.12 7.73
N LYS A 110 18.95 12.34 8.27
CA LYS A 110 19.83 13.50 8.07
C LYS A 110 20.04 13.81 6.58
N LYS A 111 18.98 13.65 5.79
CA LYS A 111 18.93 13.97 4.36
C LYS A 111 18.24 15.33 4.13
N PRO A 112 18.54 16.01 3.01
CA PRO A 112 17.84 17.24 2.65
C PRO A 112 16.34 17.01 2.52
N VAL A 113 15.56 17.95 3.06
CA VAL A 113 14.12 18.06 2.84
C VAL A 113 13.91 19.22 1.86
N ASP A 114 13.86 18.91 0.58
CA ASP A 114 13.58 19.87 -0.49
C ASP A 114 12.36 19.43 -1.30
N ALA A 115 11.73 20.39 -1.98
CA ALA A 115 10.47 20.18 -2.68
C ALA A 115 10.59 19.11 -3.79
N ASP A 116 11.72 19.06 -4.48
CA ASP A 116 11.93 18.10 -5.56
C ASP A 116 12.04 16.66 -5.02
N VAL A 117 12.73 16.47 -3.90
CA VAL A 117 12.81 15.16 -3.22
C VAL A 117 11.45 14.71 -2.70
N LEU A 118 10.68 15.63 -2.11
CA LEU A 118 9.34 15.32 -1.60
C LEU A 118 8.37 14.94 -2.74
N GLU A 119 8.40 15.67 -3.85
CA GLU A 119 7.63 15.35 -5.06
C GLU A 119 8.02 13.97 -5.62
N LEU A 120 9.32 13.64 -5.65
CA LEU A 120 9.76 12.31 -6.05
C LEU A 120 9.23 11.22 -5.10
N MET A 121 9.22 11.46 -3.79
CA MET A 121 8.67 10.50 -2.82
C MET A 121 7.17 10.30 -2.96
N LEU A 122 6.40 11.35 -3.28
CA LEU A 122 4.98 11.22 -3.63
C LEU A 122 4.79 10.31 -4.86
N GLN A 123 5.60 10.50 -5.89
CA GLN A 123 5.55 9.67 -7.11
C GLN A 123 5.96 8.21 -6.83
N GLU A 124 6.99 7.99 -6.00
CA GLU A 124 7.37 6.66 -5.54
C GLU A 124 6.18 5.96 -4.87
N VAL A 125 5.61 6.57 -3.83
CA VAL A 125 4.50 6.00 -3.06
C VAL A 125 3.27 5.76 -3.94
N SER A 126 2.88 6.74 -4.77
CA SER A 126 1.72 6.62 -5.67
C SER A 126 1.82 5.40 -6.59
N GLY A 127 3.02 5.07 -7.07
CA GLY A 127 3.24 3.88 -7.88
C GLY A 127 3.21 2.57 -7.09
N PHE A 128 3.67 2.57 -5.83
CA PHE A 128 3.72 1.38 -4.97
C PHE A 128 2.41 1.07 -4.23
N VAL A 129 1.48 2.01 -4.04
CA VAL A 129 0.16 1.75 -3.44
C VAL A 129 -0.57 0.58 -4.13
N PRO A 130 -0.79 0.58 -5.46
CA PRO A 130 -1.40 -0.58 -6.12
C PRO A 130 -0.53 -1.85 -5.97
N VAL A 131 0.80 -1.73 -5.93
CA VAL A 131 1.68 -2.90 -5.75
C VAL A 131 1.44 -3.58 -4.40
N SER A 132 1.31 -2.82 -3.31
CA SER A 132 0.96 -3.34 -1.98
C SER A 132 -0.39 -4.08 -2.03
N HIS A 133 -1.43 -3.45 -2.58
CA HIS A 133 -2.74 -4.09 -2.70
C HIS A 133 -2.71 -5.38 -3.51
N LEU A 134 -1.96 -5.42 -4.61
CA LEU A 134 -1.80 -6.65 -5.38
C LEU A 134 -1.12 -7.74 -4.56
N LEU A 135 0.00 -7.43 -3.91
CA LEU A 135 0.80 -8.37 -3.14
C LEU A 135 -0.06 -9.00 -2.03
N TRP A 136 -0.69 -8.17 -1.21
CA TRP A 136 -1.50 -8.63 -0.08
C TRP A 136 -2.83 -9.28 -0.51
N GLY A 137 -3.36 -8.89 -1.67
CA GLY A 137 -4.48 -9.59 -2.29
C GLY A 137 -4.10 -11.02 -2.70
N VAL A 138 -2.93 -11.22 -3.32
CA VAL A 138 -2.43 -12.56 -3.67
C VAL A 138 -2.12 -13.37 -2.41
N TRP A 139 -1.46 -12.76 -1.43
CA TRP A 139 -1.19 -13.38 -0.13
C TRP A 139 -2.48 -13.89 0.51
N ALA A 140 -3.54 -13.07 0.53
CA ALA A 140 -4.81 -13.47 1.14
C ALA A 140 -5.53 -14.58 0.37
N LEU A 141 -5.41 -14.65 -0.96
CA LEU A 141 -5.90 -15.81 -1.72
C LEU A 141 -5.21 -17.11 -1.29
N LEU A 142 -3.91 -17.05 -1.00
CA LEU A 142 -3.17 -18.20 -0.48
C LEU A 142 -3.61 -18.53 0.95
N GLN A 143 -3.71 -17.54 1.83
CA GLN A 143 -4.16 -17.74 3.21
C GLN A 143 -5.58 -18.30 3.31
N ASN A 144 -6.46 -17.94 2.38
CA ASN A 144 -7.80 -18.53 2.31
C ASN A 144 -7.77 -20.06 2.11
N ILE A 145 -6.67 -20.61 1.59
CA ILE A 145 -6.50 -22.05 1.38
C ILE A 145 -5.75 -22.69 2.55
N VAL A 146 -4.73 -22.01 3.08
CA VAL A 146 -3.76 -22.63 4.01
C VAL A 146 -3.92 -22.22 5.47
N SER A 147 -4.53 -21.06 5.76
CA SER A 147 -4.58 -20.50 7.10
C SER A 147 -5.59 -21.22 7.98
N PRO A 148 -5.25 -21.56 9.24
CA PRO A 148 -6.23 -22.04 10.21
C PRO A 148 -7.13 -20.92 10.76
N MET A 149 -6.81 -19.64 10.54
CA MET A 149 -7.53 -18.48 11.11
C MET A 149 -8.79 -18.08 10.34
N GLN A 150 -9.29 -18.92 9.43
CA GLN A 150 -10.46 -18.62 8.58
C GLN A 150 -11.75 -18.37 9.38
N ALA A 151 -11.81 -18.81 10.64
CA ALA A 151 -12.94 -18.56 11.53
C ALA A 151 -12.99 -17.11 12.03
N ASP A 152 -11.83 -16.47 12.17
CA ASP A 152 -11.67 -15.13 12.74
C ASP A 152 -11.45 -14.08 11.65
N PHE A 153 -10.91 -14.47 10.49
CA PHE A 153 -10.61 -13.56 9.39
C PHE A 153 -11.02 -14.13 8.03
N ASN A 154 -11.85 -13.39 7.30
CA ASN A 154 -12.32 -13.78 5.97
C ASN A 154 -11.32 -13.36 4.89
N PHE A 155 -10.30 -14.21 4.69
CA PHE A 155 -9.25 -14.00 3.69
C PHE A 155 -9.76 -13.83 2.26
N MET A 156 -10.86 -14.50 1.87
CA MET A 156 -11.44 -14.34 0.53
C MET A 156 -11.99 -12.93 0.30
N GLU A 157 -12.74 -12.39 1.28
CA GLU A 157 -13.24 -11.01 1.16
C GLU A 157 -12.11 -9.99 1.22
N TYR A 158 -11.12 -10.20 2.09
CA TYR A 158 -9.93 -9.35 2.13
C TYR A 158 -9.18 -9.35 0.78
N ALA A 159 -8.98 -10.53 0.19
CA ALA A 159 -8.35 -10.67 -1.12
C ALA A 159 -9.12 -9.92 -2.21
N LYS A 160 -10.45 -10.05 -2.26
CA LYS A 160 -11.29 -9.32 -3.22
C LYS A 160 -11.17 -7.81 -3.04
N THR A 161 -11.18 -7.34 -1.79
CA THR A 161 -11.08 -5.92 -1.47
C THR A 161 -9.75 -5.33 -1.90
N ARG A 162 -8.62 -5.95 -1.51
CA ARG A 162 -7.28 -5.51 -1.95
C ARG A 162 -7.15 -5.57 -3.48
N MET A 163 -7.65 -6.63 -4.13
CA MET A 163 -7.62 -6.73 -5.60
C MET A 163 -8.43 -5.63 -6.29
N SER A 164 -9.61 -5.28 -5.75
CA SER A 164 -10.43 -4.19 -6.27
C SER A 164 -9.66 -2.86 -6.22
N LEU A 165 -9.01 -2.57 -5.08
CA LEU A 165 -8.18 -1.39 -4.91
C LEU A 165 -6.98 -1.39 -5.87
N TYR A 166 -6.30 -2.52 -6.08
CA TYR A 166 -5.26 -2.63 -7.11
C TYR A 166 -5.79 -2.22 -8.48
N PHE A 167 -6.90 -2.80 -8.95
CA PHE A 167 -7.39 -2.51 -10.30
C PHE A 167 -7.86 -1.06 -10.46
N HIS A 168 -8.43 -0.47 -9.40
CA HIS A 168 -8.82 0.93 -9.35
C HIS A 168 -7.60 1.86 -9.42
N LEU A 169 -6.54 1.56 -8.67
CA LEU A 169 -5.36 2.41 -8.52
C LEU A 169 -4.23 2.11 -9.52
N ARG A 170 -4.30 1.01 -10.27
CA ARG A 170 -3.34 0.62 -11.31
C ARG A 170 -2.96 1.75 -12.28
N PRO A 171 -3.86 2.65 -12.70
CA PRO A 171 -3.47 3.80 -13.53
C PRO A 171 -2.34 4.64 -12.93
N ALA A 172 -2.25 4.77 -11.60
CA ALA A 172 -1.15 5.48 -10.93
C ALA A 172 0.21 4.83 -11.21
N LEU A 173 0.31 3.51 -11.05
CA LEU A 173 1.49 2.73 -11.44
C LEU A 173 1.83 2.91 -12.92
N LEU A 174 0.82 2.86 -13.81
CA LEU A 174 1.06 2.98 -15.25
C LEU A 174 1.51 4.39 -15.67
N ARG A 175 1.15 5.46 -14.93
CA ARG A 175 1.63 6.83 -15.21
C ARG A 175 3.14 6.96 -15.05
N ALA A 176 3.70 6.21 -14.10
CA ALA A 176 5.15 6.17 -13.86
C ALA A 176 5.92 5.51 -15.02
N LEU A 177 5.23 4.84 -15.95
CA LEU A 177 5.82 4.09 -17.06
C LEU A 177 5.56 4.79 -18.40
N PRO A 178 6.57 5.43 -19.02
CA PRO A 178 6.40 6.17 -20.28
C PRO A 178 5.72 5.37 -21.39
N GLN A 179 6.02 4.07 -21.50
CA GLN A 179 5.45 3.17 -22.50
C GLN A 179 3.94 2.94 -22.34
N TYR A 180 3.37 3.19 -21.15
CA TYR A 180 1.95 2.99 -20.88
C TYR A 180 1.14 4.29 -20.81
N ARG A 181 1.78 5.46 -20.88
CA ARG A 181 1.09 6.77 -20.79
C ARG A 181 0.03 6.97 -21.87
N HIS A 182 0.24 6.45 -23.07
CA HIS A 182 -0.72 6.59 -24.16
C HIS A 182 -2.05 5.86 -23.89
N PHE A 183 -2.04 4.77 -23.10
CA PHE A 183 -3.27 4.05 -22.74
C PHE A 183 -4.14 4.82 -21.74
N LEU A 184 -3.54 5.78 -21.04
CA LEU A 184 -4.20 6.57 -20.00
C LEU A 184 -4.83 7.85 -20.55
N ALA A 185 -4.32 8.37 -21.67
CA ALA A 185 -4.83 9.58 -22.32
C ALA A 185 -6.22 9.39 -22.96
N ASP A 186 -6.61 8.14 -23.25
CA ASP A 186 -7.92 7.80 -23.81
C ASP A 186 -9.01 7.57 -22.74
N HIS A 187 -8.68 7.69 -21.44
CA HIS A 187 -9.58 7.41 -20.30
C HIS A 187 -9.50 8.52 -19.23
N THR A 188 -9.73 9.77 -19.65
CA THR A 188 -9.47 11.01 -18.89
C THR A 188 -10.33 11.25 -17.63
N ASP A 189 -11.07 10.27 -17.11
CA ASP A 189 -12.10 10.48 -16.06
C ASP A 189 -11.92 9.63 -14.78
N MET A 190 -10.72 9.14 -14.48
CA MET A 190 -10.51 8.23 -13.34
C MET A 190 -9.99 8.93 -12.06
N LEU A 191 -9.58 10.20 -12.12
CA LEU A 191 -9.16 10.97 -10.93
C LEU A 191 -10.36 11.52 -10.14
N GLU A 192 -11.48 11.87 -10.80
CA GLU A 192 -12.73 12.22 -10.10
C GLU A 192 -13.35 11.00 -9.40
N LEU A 193 -13.09 9.79 -9.90
CA LEU A 193 -13.60 8.54 -9.34
C LEU A 193 -12.86 8.06 -8.09
N ALA A 194 -11.57 8.43 -7.93
CA ALA A 194 -10.80 8.17 -6.72
C ALA A 194 -11.35 8.94 -5.50
N GLN A 195 -12.10 10.01 -5.73
CA GLN A 195 -12.78 10.81 -4.69
C GLN A 195 -14.27 10.46 -4.55
N SER A 196 -14.82 9.61 -5.43
CA SER A 196 -16.24 9.28 -5.40
C SER A 196 -16.50 8.02 -4.56
N GLN A 197 -17.35 8.15 -3.54
CA GLN A 197 -17.89 7.04 -2.72
C GLN A 197 -18.69 5.99 -3.53
N ALA A 198 -18.79 6.13 -4.85
CA ALA A 198 -19.64 5.34 -5.73
C ALA A 198 -19.12 3.91 -5.98
N VAL A 199 -17.89 3.57 -5.59
CA VAL A 199 -17.30 2.24 -5.84
C VAL A 199 -17.74 1.19 -4.81
N PHE A 200 -18.25 1.59 -3.64
CA PHE A 200 -18.46 0.69 -2.50
C PHE A 200 -19.91 0.51 -2.06
N THR A 201 -20.88 1.09 -2.78
CA THR A 201 -22.30 0.82 -2.58
C THR A 201 -22.83 -0.13 -3.66
N ARG A 202 -22.61 -1.43 -3.47
CA ARG A 202 -23.56 -2.50 -3.82
C ARG A 202 -23.12 -3.87 -3.32
#